data_AF-A0A2S2QKV4-F1
#
_entry.id   AF-A0A2S2QKV4-F1
#
_cell.length_a   1.000
_cell.length_b   1.000
_cell.length_c   1.000
_cell.angle_alpha   90.00
_cell.angle_beta   90.00
_cell.angle_gamma   90.00
#
_symmetry.space_group_name_H-M   'P 1'
#
loop_
_entity.id
_entity.type
_entity.pdbx_description
1 polymer ?
#
loop_
_entity_poly.entity_id
_entity_poly.type
_entity_poly.pdbx_seq_one_letter_code
_entity_poly.pdbx_strand_id
1 'polypeptide(L)'
;MDIDYSDETNTQVLEALNDDINHVEHNENDNLPDPNLDESEDNFNLQDFKRETTIDIADLKKKMFDIINTECIKIESDNEWSSRLLFSTLLQKITEDRQDLSVGVAYVSLLHLVNERGLKLFQDGEIINGRKDIYIARPLA
;
A
#
# COMPACT_ATOMS: atom_id res chain seq x y z
N MET A 1 14.67 5.14 44.55
CA MET A 1 14.65 6.43 43.84
C MET A 1 13.93 6.11 42.55
N ASP A 2 12.61 6.17 42.65
CA ASP A 2 11.67 5.76 41.61
C ASP A 2 11.46 6.95 40.69
N ILE A 3 11.74 6.76 39.40
CA ILE A 3 11.41 7.75 38.37
C ILE A 3 10.33 7.11 37.50
N ASP A 4 9.12 7.50 37.83
CA ASP A 4 7.91 7.35 37.04
C ASP A 4 8.04 8.23 35.78
N TYR A 5 7.99 7.61 34.60
CA TYR A 5 7.85 8.36 33.34
C TYR A 5 6.38 8.27 32.92
N SER A 6 5.61 9.17 33.51
CA SER A 6 4.24 9.48 33.15
C SER A 6 4.17 9.96 31.69
N ASP A 7 3.19 9.38 31.01
CA ASP A 7 2.77 9.56 29.63
C ASP A 7 2.11 10.94 29.46
N GLU A 8 2.87 11.98 29.08
CA GLU A 8 2.35 13.35 28.96
C GLU A 8 3.03 14.15 27.84
N THR A 9 2.88 13.75 26.58
CA THR A 9 3.26 14.63 25.45
C THR A 9 2.32 14.58 24.25
N ASN A 10 1.04 14.22 24.42
CA ASN A 10 0.12 14.14 23.27
C ASN A 10 -1.17 14.96 23.32
N THR A 11 -1.32 15.89 24.27
CA THR A 11 -2.59 16.64 24.42
C THR A 11 -2.50 18.12 24.00
N GLN A 12 -1.32 18.69 23.78
CA GLN A 12 -1.19 20.13 23.50
C GLN A 12 -1.17 20.52 22.01
N VAL A 13 -1.37 19.58 21.08
CA VAL A 13 -1.44 19.89 19.63
C VAL A 13 -2.89 19.92 19.11
N LEU A 14 -3.87 19.49 19.91
CA LEU A 14 -5.27 19.41 19.49
C LEU A 14 -6.11 20.67 19.80
N GLU A 15 -5.61 21.62 20.58
CA GLU A 15 -6.36 22.83 20.97
C GLU A 15 -6.18 24.02 20.00
N ALA A 16 -5.25 23.95 19.03
CA ALA A 16 -4.98 25.06 18.12
C ALA A 16 -5.84 25.10 16.83
N LEU A 17 -6.85 24.24 16.70
CA LEU A 17 -7.70 24.18 15.49
C LEU A 17 -9.20 24.40 15.75
N ASN A 18 -9.60 24.66 17.00
CA ASN A 18 -11.01 24.69 17.39
C ASN A 18 -11.59 26.10 17.63
N ASP A 19 -10.79 27.17 17.51
CA ASP A 19 -11.22 28.53 17.85
C ASP A 19 -11.78 29.36 16.68
N ASP A 20 -11.78 28.84 15.44
CA ASP A 20 -12.23 29.59 14.25
C ASP A 20 -13.65 29.26 13.76
N ILE A 21 -14.45 28.55 14.55
CA ILE A 21 -15.85 28.23 14.21
C ILE A 21 -16.76 28.73 15.32
N ASN A 22 -16.97 30.05 15.47
CA ASN A 22 -18.16 30.61 16.13
C ASN A 22 -18.28 32.15 16.00
N HIS A 23 -18.12 32.73 14.81
CA HIS A 23 -18.65 34.07 14.58
C HIS A 23 -19.23 34.22 13.17
N VAL A 24 -20.53 33.94 13.05
CA VAL A 24 -21.33 34.45 11.93
C VAL A 24 -22.51 35.18 12.54
N GLU A 25 -22.40 36.51 12.57
CA GLU A 25 -23.54 37.39 12.77
C GLU A 25 -24.45 37.28 11.54
N HIS A 26 -25.73 36.97 11.79
CA HIS A 26 -26.78 37.07 10.79
C HIS A 26 -26.93 38.54 10.36
N ASN A 27 -26.72 38.82 9.08
CA ASN A 27 -27.26 40.02 8.45
C ASN A 27 -28.05 39.60 7.21
N GLU A 28 -29.37 39.57 7.40
CA GLU A 28 -30.36 39.36 6.36
C GLU A 28 -30.40 40.62 5.48
N ASN A 29 -29.95 40.50 4.24
CA ASN A 29 -30.35 41.45 3.20
C ASN A 29 -30.62 40.70 1.90
N ASP A 30 -31.91 40.70 1.58
CA ASP A 30 -32.54 40.18 0.39
C ASP A 30 -31.78 40.54 -0.89
N ASN A 31 -31.26 39.53 -1.58
CA ASN A 31 -31.10 39.59 -3.01
C ASN A 31 -31.15 38.15 -3.57
N LEU A 32 -32.36 37.70 -3.91
CA LEU A 32 -32.57 36.44 -4.63
C LEU A 32 -31.78 36.46 -5.96
N PRO A 33 -30.80 35.57 -6.16
CA PRO A 33 -30.25 35.32 -7.49
C PRO A 33 -31.14 34.28 -8.20
N ASP A 34 -31.38 34.56 -9.47
CA ASP A 34 -32.16 33.81 -10.47
C ASP A 34 -31.99 32.26 -10.39
N PRO A 35 -33.07 31.46 -10.38
CA PRO A 35 -33.00 30.00 -10.36
C PRO A 35 -32.49 29.37 -11.67
N ASN A 36 -32.01 30.16 -12.64
CA ASN A 36 -31.36 29.67 -13.87
C ASN A 36 -29.84 29.90 -13.89
N LEU A 37 -29.18 29.92 -12.73
CA LEU A 37 -27.72 29.92 -12.66
C LEU A 37 -27.20 28.48 -12.72
N ASP A 38 -26.97 28.07 -13.98
CA ASP A 38 -25.92 27.17 -14.43
C ASP A 38 -25.61 26.02 -13.47
N GLU A 39 -26.28 24.89 -13.70
CA GLU A 39 -25.74 23.58 -13.36
C GLU A 39 -24.41 23.42 -14.11
N SER A 40 -23.34 24.04 -13.60
CA SER A 40 -22.01 23.53 -13.79
C SER A 40 -21.98 22.21 -13.01
N GLU A 41 -22.63 21.20 -13.59
CA GLU A 41 -22.32 19.81 -13.33
C GLU A 41 -20.80 19.76 -13.37
N ASP A 42 -20.20 19.54 -12.20
CA ASP A 42 -18.88 18.93 -12.11
C ASP A 42 -19.05 17.58 -12.82
N ASN A 43 -18.95 17.62 -14.14
CA ASN A 43 -18.93 16.50 -15.02
C ASN A 43 -17.56 15.87 -14.78
N PHE A 44 -17.47 15.16 -13.66
CA PHE A 44 -16.36 14.31 -13.28
C PHE A 44 -16.34 13.21 -14.33
N ASN A 45 -15.74 13.53 -15.46
CA ASN A 45 -15.84 12.77 -16.68
C ASN A 45 -14.98 11.52 -16.49
N LEU A 46 -15.59 10.48 -15.92
CA LEU A 46 -15.03 9.14 -15.75
C LEU A 46 -14.53 8.53 -17.08
N GLN A 47 -14.85 9.16 -18.22
CA GLN A 47 -14.36 8.78 -19.53
C GLN A 47 -12.91 9.22 -19.83
N ASP A 48 -12.33 10.13 -19.04
CA ASP A 48 -10.92 10.54 -19.20
C ASP A 48 -9.93 9.57 -18.55
N PHE A 49 -10.41 8.51 -17.90
CA PHE A 49 -9.58 7.33 -17.64
C PHE A 49 -9.32 6.61 -18.97
N LYS A 50 -8.31 7.10 -19.71
CA LYS A 50 -7.62 6.26 -20.69
C LYS A 50 -7.30 4.95 -19.98
N ARG A 51 -7.87 3.84 -20.45
CA ARG A 51 -7.56 2.50 -19.94
C ARG A 51 -6.09 2.24 -20.21
N GLU A 52 -5.28 2.59 -19.23
CA GLU A 52 -3.93 2.10 -19.06
C GLU A 52 -4.00 0.56 -19.08
N THR A 53 -2.98 -0.07 -19.65
CA THR A 53 -2.92 -1.52 -19.90
C THR A 53 -3.56 -2.32 -18.75
N THR A 54 -4.59 -3.10 -19.06
CA THR A 54 -5.29 -3.90 -18.05
C THR A 54 -4.42 -5.09 -17.67
N ILE A 55 -3.70 -4.98 -16.56
CA ILE A 55 -2.95 -6.08 -15.98
C ILE A 55 -3.94 -7.06 -15.33
N ASP A 56 -3.92 -8.32 -15.75
CA ASP A 56 -4.63 -9.38 -15.04
C ASP A 56 -3.91 -9.68 -13.72
N ILE A 57 -4.47 -9.14 -12.63
CA ILE A 57 -3.93 -9.30 -11.27
C ILE A 57 -4.03 -10.75 -10.79
N ALA A 58 -5.04 -11.51 -11.20
CA ALA A 58 -5.19 -12.89 -10.78
C ALA A 58 -4.07 -13.75 -11.41
N ASP A 59 -3.82 -13.56 -12.70
CA ASP A 59 -2.72 -14.22 -13.40
C ASP A 59 -1.35 -13.80 -12.86
N LEU A 60 -1.15 -12.50 -12.60
CA LEU A 60 0.07 -11.99 -11.98
C LEU A 60 0.33 -12.64 -10.61
N LYS A 61 -0.68 -12.66 -9.72
CA LYS A 61 -0.56 -13.29 -8.40
C LYS A 61 -0.26 -14.77 -8.52
N LYS A 62 -0.90 -15.47 -9.46
CA LYS A 62 -0.62 -16.89 -9.71
C LYS A 62 0.84 -17.10 -10.12
N LYS A 63 1.34 -16.35 -11.12
CA LYS A 63 2.73 -16.43 -11.58
C LYS A 63 3.72 -16.13 -10.44
N MET A 64 3.47 -15.07 -9.66
CA MET A 64 4.28 -14.72 -8.50
C MET A 64 4.33 -15.86 -7.48
N PHE A 65 3.19 -16.46 -7.17
CA PHE A 65 3.10 -17.55 -6.21
C PHE A 65 3.79 -18.83 -6.69
N ASP A 66 3.70 -19.15 -7.98
CA ASP A 66 4.39 -20.29 -8.58
C ASP A 66 5.92 -20.14 -8.47
N ILE A 67 6.44 -18.92 -8.72
CA ILE A 67 7.86 -18.60 -8.52
C ILE A 67 8.23 -18.75 -7.04
N ILE A 68 7.44 -18.17 -6.13
CA ILE A 68 7.69 -18.28 -4.69
C ILE A 68 7.73 -19.75 -4.26
N ASN A 69 6.79 -20.60 -4.67
CA ASN A 69 6.80 -22.02 -4.32
C ASN A 69 8.05 -22.76 -4.83
N THR A 70 8.55 -22.36 -5.99
CA THR A 70 9.72 -22.96 -6.60
C THR A 70 11.02 -22.53 -5.90
N GLU A 71 11.16 -21.25 -5.59
CA GLU A 71 12.40 -20.69 -5.04
C GLU A 71 12.48 -20.80 -3.50
N CYS A 72 11.34 -20.70 -2.81
CA CYS A 72 11.23 -20.87 -1.37
C CYS A 72 11.13 -22.36 -1.02
N ILE A 73 12.28 -23.04 -0.99
CA ILE A 73 12.39 -24.47 -0.69
C ILE A 73 12.43 -24.74 0.82
N LYS A 74 12.09 -25.97 1.22
CA LYS A 74 12.29 -26.43 2.60
C LYS A 74 13.79 -26.53 2.88
N ILE A 75 14.23 -25.92 3.97
CA ILE A 75 15.56 -26.12 4.52
C ILE A 75 15.48 -27.32 5.48
N GLU A 76 16.51 -28.16 5.56
CA GLU A 76 16.53 -29.40 6.36
C GLU A 76 16.37 -29.19 7.88
N SER A 77 16.25 -27.95 8.35
CA SER A 77 15.94 -27.64 9.75
C SER A 77 14.44 -27.79 10.05
N ASP A 78 14.10 -28.02 11.32
CA ASP A 78 12.72 -27.98 11.85
C ASP A 78 12.13 -26.55 11.86
N ASN A 79 12.41 -25.77 10.82
CA ASN A 79 11.90 -24.42 10.66
C ASN A 79 10.48 -24.47 10.09
N GLU A 80 9.60 -23.62 10.62
CA GLU A 80 8.22 -23.46 10.11
C GLU A 80 8.18 -22.75 8.76
N TRP A 81 9.29 -22.09 8.39
CA TRP A 81 9.40 -21.22 7.21
C TRP A 81 10.44 -21.73 6.22
N SER A 82 10.16 -21.52 4.93
CA SER A 82 11.06 -21.84 3.83
C SER A 82 12.37 -21.05 3.84
N SER A 83 13.23 -21.34 2.86
CA SER A 83 14.27 -20.40 2.43
C SER A 83 13.68 -19.04 2.03
N ARG A 84 14.56 -18.03 2.01
CA ARG A 84 14.21 -16.63 1.75
C ARG A 84 14.40 -16.32 0.27
N LEU A 85 13.42 -15.66 -0.34
CA LEU A 85 13.49 -15.09 -1.68
C LEU A 85 13.48 -13.56 -1.59
N LEU A 86 14.34 -12.90 -2.35
CA LEU A 86 14.34 -11.44 -2.45
C LEU A 86 13.21 -10.95 -3.36
N PHE A 87 12.56 -9.85 -2.97
CA PHE A 87 11.53 -9.23 -3.80
C PHE A 87 12.10 -8.75 -5.13
N SER A 88 13.33 -8.21 -5.16
CA SER A 88 13.99 -7.85 -6.44
C SER A 88 14.19 -9.06 -7.36
N THR A 89 14.54 -10.23 -6.83
CA THR A 89 14.67 -11.47 -7.61
C THR A 89 13.32 -11.94 -8.13
N LEU A 90 12.26 -11.83 -7.32
CA LEU A 90 10.90 -12.11 -7.76
C LEU A 90 10.48 -11.17 -8.89
N LEU A 91 10.74 -9.87 -8.76
CA LEU A 91 10.47 -8.85 -9.78
C LEU A 91 11.18 -9.19 -11.09
N GLN A 92 12.47 -9.50 -11.04
CA GLN A 92 13.24 -9.88 -12.21
C GLN A 92 12.57 -11.05 -12.95
N LYS A 93 12.26 -12.15 -12.24
CA LYS A 93 11.63 -13.35 -12.81
C LYS A 93 10.23 -13.10 -13.38
N ILE A 94 9.41 -12.24 -12.78
CA ILE A 94 8.09 -11.92 -13.36
C ILE A 94 8.20 -11.01 -14.60
N THR A 95 9.20 -10.12 -14.63
CA THR A 95 9.42 -9.17 -15.74
C THR A 95 10.19 -9.74 -16.93
N GLU A 96 10.83 -10.90 -16.79
CA GLU A 96 11.46 -11.61 -17.93
C GLU A 96 10.50 -11.76 -19.13
N ASP A 97 9.20 -11.95 -18.86
CA ASP A 97 8.16 -12.04 -19.89
C ASP A 97 7.26 -10.79 -20.00
N ARG A 98 7.47 -9.76 -19.16
CA ARG A 98 6.62 -8.55 -19.07
C ARG A 98 7.45 -7.32 -18.71
N GLN A 99 7.77 -6.49 -19.71
CA GLN A 99 8.60 -5.30 -19.53
C GLN A 99 7.86 -4.07 -18.95
N ASP A 100 6.53 -4.11 -18.87
CA ASP A 100 5.68 -2.98 -18.48
C ASP A 100 5.09 -3.09 -17.06
N LEU A 101 5.55 -4.07 -16.26
CA LEU A 101 5.05 -4.24 -14.90
C LEU A 101 5.62 -3.20 -13.94
N SER A 102 4.76 -2.34 -13.39
CA SER A 102 5.11 -1.44 -12.30
C SER A 102 5.50 -2.22 -11.04
N VAL A 103 6.60 -1.80 -10.40
CA VAL A 103 7.04 -2.30 -9.10
C VAL A 103 5.94 -2.18 -8.05
N GLY A 104 5.15 -1.09 -8.10
CA GLY A 104 4.03 -0.89 -7.18
C GLY A 104 2.92 -1.93 -7.36
N VAL A 105 2.57 -2.26 -8.60
CA VAL A 105 1.57 -3.29 -8.92
C VAL A 105 2.05 -4.66 -8.46
N ALA A 106 3.32 -4.99 -8.70
CA ALA A 106 3.91 -6.22 -8.21
C ALA A 106 3.90 -6.28 -6.67
N TYR A 107 4.27 -5.19 -6.00
CA TYR A 107 4.31 -5.15 -4.53
C TYR A 107 2.92 -5.29 -3.92
N VAL A 108 1.91 -4.58 -4.42
CA VAL A 108 0.52 -4.72 -3.98
C VAL A 108 0.01 -6.15 -4.23
N SER A 109 0.38 -6.76 -5.35
CA SER A 109 0.01 -8.16 -5.65
C SER A 109 0.67 -9.13 -4.67
N LEU A 110 1.91 -8.89 -4.24
CA LEU A 110 2.58 -9.64 -3.18
C LEU A 110 1.84 -9.49 -1.83
N LEU A 111 1.40 -8.29 -1.47
CA LEU A 111 0.66 -8.05 -0.23
C LEU A 111 -0.68 -8.83 -0.21
N HIS A 112 -1.35 -8.96 -1.35
CA HIS A 112 -2.52 -9.83 -1.45
C HIS A 112 -2.15 -11.30 -1.22
N LEU A 113 -1.04 -11.78 -1.79
CA LEU A 113 -0.57 -13.15 -1.55
C LEU A 113 -0.18 -13.40 -0.08
N VAL A 114 0.37 -12.41 0.61
CA VAL A 114 0.62 -12.49 2.06
C VAL A 114 -0.67 -12.80 2.80
N ASN A 115 -1.75 -12.07 2.50
CA ASN A 115 -3.05 -12.28 3.13
C ASN A 115 -3.70 -13.61 2.72
N GLU A 116 -3.59 -13.99 1.44
CA GLU A 116 -4.25 -15.17 0.87
C GLU A 116 -3.54 -16.49 1.19
N ARG A 117 -2.21 -16.47 1.35
CA ARG A 117 -1.34 -17.66 1.42
C ARG A 117 -0.49 -17.71 2.69
N GLY A 118 -0.58 -16.71 3.56
CA GLY A 118 0.17 -16.65 4.81
C GLY A 118 1.67 -16.46 4.63
N LEU A 119 2.10 -15.76 3.57
CA LEU A 119 3.52 -15.48 3.35
C LEU A 119 4.06 -14.53 4.43
N LYS A 120 5.34 -14.68 4.77
CA LYS A 120 6.05 -13.77 5.67
C LYS A 120 6.95 -12.83 4.88
N LEU A 121 6.80 -11.53 5.11
CA LEU A 121 7.68 -10.48 4.59
C LEU A 121 8.51 -9.90 5.71
N PHE A 122 9.81 -9.68 5.48
CA PHE A 122 10.69 -9.05 6.47
C PHE A 122 11.91 -8.39 5.81
N GLN A 123 12.53 -7.48 6.56
CA GLN A 123 13.80 -6.84 6.22
C GLN A 123 14.74 -7.11 7.38
N ASP A 124 15.97 -7.56 7.12
CA ASP A 124 16.98 -7.84 8.15
C ASP A 124 18.09 -6.78 8.21
N GLY A 125 17.88 -5.64 7.54
CA GLY A 125 18.80 -4.51 7.54
C GLY A 125 19.96 -4.66 6.55
N GLU A 126 20.08 -5.79 5.85
CA GLU A 126 21.05 -5.94 4.77
C GLU A 126 20.75 -4.97 3.61
N ILE A 127 21.83 -4.39 3.06
CA ILE A 127 21.77 -3.48 1.93
C ILE A 127 22.28 -4.23 0.70
N ILE A 128 21.39 -4.47 -0.24
CA ILE A 128 21.69 -5.16 -1.50
C ILE A 128 21.71 -4.10 -2.59
N ASN A 129 22.84 -3.96 -3.29
CA ASN A 129 23.03 -2.95 -4.34
C ASN A 129 22.66 -1.51 -3.90
N GLY A 130 22.98 -1.15 -2.65
CA GLY A 130 22.72 0.18 -2.11
C GLY A 130 21.27 0.44 -1.67
N ARG A 131 20.39 -0.58 -1.70
CA ARG A 131 19.00 -0.46 -1.24
C ARG A 131 18.65 -1.60 -0.28
N LYS A 132 17.73 -1.33 0.65
CA LYS A 132 17.11 -2.39 1.45
C LYS A 132 16.11 -3.13 0.58
N ASP A 133 16.20 -4.46 0.58
CA ASP A 133 15.25 -5.32 -0.11
C ASP A 133 14.30 -5.99 0.89
N ILE A 134 13.28 -6.66 0.38
CA ILE A 134 12.29 -7.40 1.17
C ILE A 134 12.51 -8.88 0.95
N TYR A 135 12.66 -9.61 2.05
CA TYR A 135 12.69 -11.06 2.04
C TYR A 135 11.28 -11.62 2.13
N ILE A 136 11.04 -12.66 1.34
CA ILE A 136 9.79 -13.40 1.24
C ILE A 136 10.08 -14.83 1.71
N ALA A 137 9.26 -15.34 2.62
CA ALA A 137 9.26 -16.75 3.00
C ALA A 137 7.82 -17.29 3.00
N ARG A 138 7.64 -18.56 2.65
CA ARG A 138 6.35 -19.25 2.70
C ARG A 138 6.32 -20.21 3.89
N PRO A 139 5.14 -20.49 4.45
CA PRO A 139 4.99 -21.53 5.45
C PRO A 139 5.28 -22.90 4.84
N LEU A 140 5.87 -23.80 5.64
CA LEU A 140 6.17 -25.19 5.26
C LEU A 140 5.13 -26.20 5.79
N ALA A 141 4.07 -25.70 6.42
CA ALA A 141 2.97 -26.47 7.00
C ALA A 141 2.24 -27.35 5.97
#